data_AF-A0A4V1IMR9-F1
#
_entry.id   AF-A0A4V1IMR9-F1
#
_cell.length_a   1.000
_cell.length_b   1.000
_cell.length_c   1.000
_cell.angle_alpha   90.00
_cell.angle_beta   90.00
_cell.angle_gamma   90.00
#
_symmetry.space_group_name_H-M   'P 1'
#
loop_
_entity.id
_entity.type
_entity.pdbx_description
1 polymer ?
#
loop_
_entity_poly.entity_id
_entity_poly.type
_entity_poly.pdbx_seq_one_letter_code
_entity_poly.pdbx_strand_id
1 'polypeptide(L)'
;MAIGYGDNLQQIFLGYIEKITNVDQHQQQIFCRELTGILHYPIPMNLRHVHLNDVLNQMAKHTGLTFITPEHPYTNTKIPYFYSLNNGLFAMASLAEAFAIEDYCWQQQGDGQIYVGSWQHSYWANKPVKIPDQFLINHQSHNSAQIAAIPHIRPGVKLVDGRRIQKTQWQNNQMVVTW
;
A
#
# COMPACT_ATOMS: atom_id res chain seq x y z
N MET A 1 2.91 -3.46 14.04
CA MET A 1 1.66 -3.41 14.82
C MET A 1 0.71 -4.45 14.26
N ALA A 2 0.22 -5.32 15.13
CA ALA A 2 -0.75 -6.36 14.79
C ALA A 2 -2.03 -6.13 15.59
N ILE A 3 -3.18 -6.45 14.97
CA ILE A 3 -4.50 -6.38 15.61
C ILE A 3 -5.20 -7.71 15.34
N GLY A 4 -6.00 -8.17 16.30
CA GLY A 4 -6.64 -9.47 16.23
C GLY A 4 -7.68 -9.68 17.32
N TYR A 5 -8.38 -10.80 17.22
CA TYR A 5 -9.32 -11.29 18.23
C TYR A 5 -8.83 -12.65 18.74
N GLY A 6 -8.70 -12.79 20.07
CA GLY A 6 -8.10 -13.98 20.68
C GLY A 6 -6.67 -14.20 20.19
N ASP A 7 -6.36 -15.43 19.78
CA ASP A 7 -5.03 -15.83 19.30
C ASP A 7 -4.77 -15.46 17.82
N ASN A 8 -5.77 -14.94 17.11
CA ASN A 8 -5.64 -14.57 15.70
C ASN A 8 -5.17 -13.12 15.54
N LEU A 9 -3.87 -12.89 15.71
CA LEU A 9 -3.22 -11.60 15.45
C LEU A 9 -2.82 -11.48 13.98
N GLN A 10 -3.20 -10.36 13.35
CA GLN A 10 -2.82 -10.05 11.97
C GLN A 10 -1.97 -8.77 11.94
N GLN A 11 -0.80 -8.83 11.30
CA GLN A 11 0.07 -7.67 11.13
C GLN A 11 -0.58 -6.65 10.20
N ILE A 12 -1.04 -5.51 10.75
CA ILE A 12 -1.73 -4.46 9.99
C ILE A 12 -0.81 -3.34 9.51
N PHE A 13 0.32 -3.13 10.19
CA PHE A 13 1.26 -2.05 9.89
C PHE A 13 2.68 -2.50 10.20
N LEU A 14 3.58 -2.35 9.24
CA LEU A 14 5.01 -2.58 9.40
C LEU A 14 5.77 -1.36 8.91
N GLY A 15 6.65 -0.82 9.75
CA GLY A 15 7.30 0.45 9.49
C GLY A 15 8.22 0.86 10.62
N TYR A 16 8.54 2.15 10.64
CA TYR A 16 9.44 2.75 11.63
C TYR A 16 8.77 3.94 12.33
N ILE A 17 9.31 4.30 13.49
CA ILE A 17 8.92 5.50 14.22
C ILE A 17 9.70 6.67 13.62
N GLU A 18 8.98 7.67 13.11
CA GLU A 18 9.58 8.85 12.50
C GLU A 18 9.68 10.02 13.48
N LYS A 19 8.70 10.17 14.37
CA LYS A 19 8.72 11.23 15.38
C LYS A 19 8.02 10.78 16.66
N ILE A 20 8.57 11.17 17.80
CA ILE A 20 7.92 11.06 19.11
C ILE A 20 7.74 12.48 19.65
N THR A 21 6.53 12.81 20.11
CA THR A 21 6.20 14.12 20.68
C THR A 21 5.55 13.92 22.04
N ASN A 22 6.07 14.58 23.08
CA ASN A 22 5.42 14.57 24.38
C ASN A 22 4.17 15.44 24.33
N VAL A 23 3.02 14.89 24.73
CA VAL A 23 1.77 15.63 24.81
C VAL A 23 1.65 16.26 26.20
N ASP A 24 1.94 15.48 27.24
CA ASP A 24 2.01 15.91 28.64
C ASP A 24 3.02 15.04 29.45
N GLN A 25 3.00 15.11 30.79
CA GLN A 25 3.89 14.35 31.67
C GLN A 25 3.65 12.83 31.66
N HIS A 26 2.50 12.37 31.14
CA HIS A 26 2.06 10.97 31.15
C HIS A 26 1.81 10.39 29.76
N GLN A 27 1.74 11.21 28.71
CA GLN A 27 1.35 10.81 27.37
C GLN A 27 2.38 11.21 26.31
N GLN A 28 2.64 10.28 25.39
CA GLN A 28 3.47 10.50 24.22
C GLN A 28 2.69 10.15 22.96
N GLN A 29 2.84 10.99 21.94
CA GLN A 29 2.34 10.74 20.60
C GLN A 29 3.47 10.22 19.72
N ILE A 30 3.28 9.03 19.16
CA ILE A 30 4.23 8.38 18.25
C ILE A 30 3.68 8.51 16.82
N PHE A 31 4.46 9.12 15.95
CA PHE A 31 4.20 9.17 14.51
C PHE A 31 5.04 8.11 13.81
N CYS A 32 4.36 7.15 13.17
CA CYS A 32 4.98 6.04 12.46
C CYS A 32 4.70 6.14 10.96
N ARG A 33 5.65 5.69 10.15
CA ARG A 33 5.51 5.56 8.69
C ARG A 33 5.88 4.15 8.26
N GLU A 34 5.25 3.66 7.20
CA GLU A 34 5.62 2.38 6.59
C GLU A 34 7.05 2.41 6.02
N LEU A 35 7.62 1.25 5.70
CA LEU A 35 8.98 1.14 5.14
C LEU A 35 9.09 1.89 3.80
N THR A 36 8.01 1.88 3.02
CA THR A 36 7.84 2.66 1.79
C THR A 36 8.02 4.18 2.00
N GLY A 37 8.04 4.65 3.23
CA GLY A 37 8.38 6.02 3.61
C GLY A 37 9.69 6.53 2.99
N ILE A 38 10.68 5.66 2.81
CA ILE A 38 11.97 6.00 2.18
C ILE A 38 11.81 6.50 0.73
N LEU A 39 10.72 6.16 0.04
CA LEU A 39 10.45 6.62 -1.33
C LEU A 39 10.16 8.13 -1.43
N HIS A 40 9.97 8.83 -0.31
CA HIS A 40 9.86 10.29 -0.31
C HIS A 40 11.18 10.99 -0.64
N TYR A 41 12.32 10.30 -0.50
CA TYR A 41 13.63 10.82 -0.81
C TYR A 41 14.00 10.64 -2.29
N PRO A 42 14.92 11.47 -2.83
CA PRO A 42 15.42 11.35 -4.20
C PRO A 42 16.00 9.97 -4.50
N ILE A 43 15.56 9.36 -5.61
CA ILE A 43 16.12 8.08 -6.13
C ILE A 43 16.44 8.28 -7.61
N PRO A 44 17.54 9.00 -7.93
CA PRO A 44 17.90 9.25 -9.32
C PRO A 44 18.29 7.95 -10.01
N MET A 45 17.70 7.72 -11.19
CA MET A 45 17.95 6.54 -12.01
C MET A 45 18.05 6.93 -13.47
N ASN A 46 18.99 6.32 -14.18
CA ASN A 46 19.13 6.42 -15.62
C ASN A 46 19.47 5.02 -16.14
N LEU A 47 18.43 4.32 -16.59
CA LEU A 47 18.49 2.93 -16.98
C LEU A 47 18.15 2.80 -18.47
N ARG A 48 18.84 1.91 -19.16
CA ARG A 48 18.64 1.64 -20.59
C ARG A 48 18.30 0.18 -20.78
N HIS A 49 17.41 -0.11 -21.73
CA HIS A 49 17.11 -1.46 -22.14
C HIS A 49 16.72 -2.35 -20.95
N VAL A 50 15.73 -1.91 -20.17
CA VAL A 50 15.35 -2.51 -18.89
C VAL A 50 13.94 -3.07 -18.90
N HIS A 51 13.70 -4.07 -18.06
CA HIS A 51 12.38 -4.58 -17.71
C HIS A 51 11.90 -3.92 -16.39
N LEU A 52 10.64 -4.16 -16.02
CA LEU A 52 10.09 -3.64 -14.77
C LEU A 52 10.92 -4.10 -13.56
N ASN A 53 11.27 -5.38 -13.52
CA ASN A 53 12.05 -5.95 -12.44
C ASN A 53 13.45 -5.34 -12.33
N ASP A 54 14.07 -4.94 -13.44
CA ASP A 54 15.39 -4.28 -13.42
C ASP A 54 15.31 -2.90 -12.74
N VAL A 55 14.23 -2.15 -13.03
CA VAL A 55 13.98 -0.84 -12.40
C VAL A 55 13.71 -1.02 -10.90
N LEU A 56 12.85 -1.97 -10.52
CA LEU A 56 12.54 -2.25 -9.12
C LEU A 56 13.76 -2.77 -8.34
N ASN A 57 14.60 -3.60 -8.96
CA ASN A 57 15.86 -4.05 -8.37
C ASN A 57 16.82 -2.88 -8.13
N GLN A 58 16.87 -1.90 -9.03
CA GLN A 58 17.67 -0.70 -8.81
C GLN A 58 17.13 0.14 -7.66
N MET A 59 15.80 0.32 -7.55
CA MET A 59 15.18 0.98 -6.40
C MET A 59 15.46 0.22 -5.09
N ALA A 60 15.38 -1.11 -5.11
CA ALA A 60 15.67 -1.98 -3.96
C ALA A 60 17.11 -1.75 -3.46
N LYS A 61 18.09 -1.67 -4.37
CA LYS A 61 19.49 -1.39 -4.00
C LYS A 61 19.66 -0.04 -3.30
N HIS A 62 18.90 0.97 -3.70
CA HIS A 62 18.97 2.31 -3.09
C HIS A 62 18.24 2.40 -1.75
N THR A 63 17.19 1.60 -1.55
CA THR A 63 16.24 1.78 -0.43
C THR A 63 16.25 0.64 0.58
N GLY A 64 16.80 -0.51 0.24
CA GLY A 64 16.69 -1.75 1.02
C GLY A 64 15.29 -2.39 0.97
N LEU A 65 14.37 -1.84 0.18
CA LEU A 65 13.02 -2.39 0.03
C LEU A 65 13.02 -3.67 -0.80
N THR A 66 12.06 -4.56 -0.53
CA THR A 66 11.84 -5.78 -1.31
C THR A 66 10.59 -5.61 -2.14
N PHE A 67 10.71 -5.69 -3.47
CA PHE A 67 9.60 -5.59 -4.40
C PHE A 67 9.21 -6.95 -4.95
N ILE A 68 7.92 -7.15 -5.16
CA ILE A 68 7.37 -8.34 -5.83
C ILE A 68 6.46 -7.89 -6.97
N THR A 69 6.48 -8.65 -8.06
CA THR A 69 5.67 -8.40 -9.25
C THR A 69 4.91 -9.68 -9.61
N PRO A 70 3.73 -9.57 -10.24
CA PRO A 70 3.01 -10.74 -10.74
C PRO A 70 3.73 -11.32 -11.97
N GLU A 71 3.51 -12.60 -12.22
CA GLU A 71 3.95 -13.24 -13.47
C GLU A 71 3.02 -12.81 -14.61
N HIS A 72 3.38 -11.75 -15.35
CA HIS A 72 2.56 -11.20 -16.43
C HIS A 72 3.41 -10.52 -17.52
N PRO A 73 3.00 -10.51 -18.81
CA PRO A 73 3.82 -9.96 -19.90
C PRO A 73 4.43 -8.57 -19.67
N TYR A 74 3.70 -7.61 -19.08
CA TYR A 74 4.24 -6.26 -18.84
C TYR A 74 5.46 -6.23 -17.91
N THR A 75 5.67 -7.25 -17.06
CA THR A 75 6.85 -7.31 -16.19
C THR A 75 8.10 -7.74 -16.96
N ASN A 76 7.91 -8.44 -18.09
CA ASN A 76 8.93 -8.94 -18.99
C ASN A 76 9.04 -8.14 -20.30
N THR A 77 8.24 -7.09 -20.47
CA THR A 77 8.37 -6.17 -21.61
C THR A 77 9.56 -5.26 -21.38
N LYS A 78 10.49 -5.27 -22.33
CA LYS A 78 11.68 -4.44 -22.31
C LYS A 78 11.41 -3.05 -22.88
N ILE A 79 11.77 -2.01 -22.15
CA ILE A 79 11.66 -0.61 -22.61
C ILE A 79 13.05 -0.04 -22.94
N PRO A 80 13.14 0.91 -23.89
CA PRO A 80 14.42 1.45 -24.33
C PRO A 80 15.15 2.22 -23.23
N TYR A 81 14.41 2.94 -22.38
CA TYR A 81 14.98 3.69 -21.27
C TYR A 81 13.97 3.90 -20.14
N PHE A 82 14.48 4.09 -18.93
CA PHE A 82 13.74 4.58 -17.77
C PHE A 82 14.61 5.61 -17.04
N TYR A 83 14.08 6.81 -16.83
CA TYR A 83 14.77 7.85 -16.08
C TYR A 83 13.89 8.39 -14.95
N SER A 84 14.49 8.68 -13.81
CA SER A 84 13.88 9.43 -12.73
C SER A 84 14.91 10.41 -12.18
N LEU A 85 14.52 11.67 -12.02
CA LEU A 85 15.34 12.72 -11.43
C LEU A 85 14.77 13.22 -10.09
N ASN A 86 13.65 12.65 -9.64
CA ASN A 86 12.92 13.10 -8.47
C ASN A 86 12.92 12.00 -7.39
N ASN A 87 11.96 12.05 -6.46
CA ASN A 87 11.80 11.04 -5.43
C ASN A 87 11.28 9.70 -5.97
N GLY A 88 11.40 8.68 -5.11
CA GLY A 88 10.92 7.32 -5.39
C GLY A 88 9.43 7.25 -5.69
N LEU A 89 8.59 8.09 -5.07
CA LEU A 89 7.14 8.10 -5.34
C LEU A 89 6.83 8.50 -6.79
N PHE A 90 7.51 9.52 -7.33
CA PHE A 90 7.38 9.89 -8.75
C PHE A 90 7.87 8.77 -9.65
N ALA A 91 9.01 8.16 -9.32
CA ALA A 91 9.54 7.03 -10.08
C ALA A 91 8.53 5.86 -10.12
N MET A 92 7.91 5.53 -8.99
CA MET A 92 6.87 4.50 -8.87
C MET A 92 5.62 4.86 -9.66
N ALA A 93 5.20 6.12 -9.68
CA ALA A 93 4.05 6.57 -10.46
C ALA A 93 4.29 6.43 -11.98
N SER A 94 5.50 6.74 -12.44
CA SER A 94 5.89 6.65 -13.85
C SER A 94 5.94 5.22 -14.40
N LEU A 95 6.03 4.19 -13.54
CA LEU A 95 6.03 2.79 -13.97
C LEU A 95 4.74 2.39 -14.70
N ALA A 96 3.60 2.98 -14.32
CA ALA A 96 2.31 2.68 -14.92
C ALA A 96 2.33 2.95 -16.43
N GLU A 97 2.78 4.14 -16.81
CA GLU A 97 2.87 4.56 -18.21
C GLU A 97 4.04 3.87 -18.92
N ALA A 98 5.22 3.82 -18.29
CA ALA A 98 6.42 3.25 -18.89
C ALA A 98 6.24 1.79 -19.32
N PHE A 99 5.52 0.98 -18.53
CA PHE A 99 5.31 -0.45 -18.81
C PHE A 99 3.88 -0.78 -19.25
N ALA A 100 3.04 0.23 -19.54
CA ALA A 100 1.64 0.07 -19.93
C ALA A 100 0.85 -0.85 -18.98
N ILE A 101 0.95 -0.60 -17.68
CA ILE A 101 0.30 -1.41 -16.65
C ILE A 101 -1.10 -0.85 -16.38
N GLU A 102 -2.13 -1.59 -16.79
CA GLU A 102 -3.54 -1.22 -16.52
C GLU A 102 -3.90 -1.36 -15.04
N ASP A 103 -4.75 -0.45 -14.53
CA ASP A 103 -5.16 -0.39 -13.11
C ASP A 103 -3.96 -0.54 -12.16
N TYR A 104 -2.87 0.19 -12.46
CA TYR A 104 -1.62 0.12 -11.73
C TYR A 104 -1.80 0.45 -10.25
N CYS A 105 -1.22 -0.39 -9.40
CA CYS A 105 -1.09 -0.14 -7.98
C CYS A 105 0.26 -0.66 -7.45
N TRP A 106 0.65 -0.10 -6.31
CA TRP A 106 1.71 -0.67 -5.50
C TRP A 106 1.34 -0.54 -4.03
N GLN A 107 1.66 -1.56 -3.24
CA GLN A 107 1.22 -1.65 -1.84
C GLN A 107 2.22 -2.47 -1.01
N GLN A 108 2.58 -1.97 0.17
CA GLN A 108 3.33 -2.75 1.14
C GLN A 108 2.40 -3.80 1.77
N GLN A 109 2.89 -5.04 1.84
CA GLN A 109 2.19 -6.16 2.44
C GLN A 109 2.56 -6.31 3.92
N GLY A 110 1.86 -7.21 4.61
CA GLY A 110 2.07 -7.45 6.05
C GLY A 110 3.46 -7.96 6.41
N ASP A 111 4.14 -8.60 5.47
CA ASP A 111 5.52 -9.09 5.59
C ASP A 111 6.59 -8.04 5.20
N GLY A 112 6.16 -6.85 4.76
CA GLY A 112 7.05 -5.76 4.32
C GLY A 112 7.43 -5.77 2.85
N GLN A 113 7.07 -6.82 2.11
CA GLN A 113 7.27 -6.84 0.65
C GLN A 113 6.31 -5.86 -0.02
N ILE A 114 6.73 -5.25 -1.12
CA ILE A 114 5.93 -4.26 -1.84
C ILE A 114 5.48 -4.88 -3.16
N TYR A 115 4.18 -5.10 -3.29
CA TYR A 115 3.58 -5.47 -4.56
C TYR A 115 3.65 -4.30 -5.54
N VAL A 116 3.98 -4.58 -6.80
CA VAL A 116 3.96 -3.60 -7.90
C VAL A 116 3.36 -4.27 -9.14
N GLY A 117 2.28 -3.70 -9.67
CA GLY A 117 1.64 -4.24 -10.88
C GLY A 117 0.18 -3.79 -11.00
N SER A 118 -0.56 -4.44 -11.89
CA SER A 118 -2.00 -4.24 -12.01
C SER A 118 -2.72 -4.71 -10.75
N TRP A 119 -3.72 -3.97 -10.27
CA TRP A 119 -4.55 -4.40 -9.16
C TRP A 119 -5.26 -5.73 -9.45
N GLN A 120 -5.61 -6.01 -10.72
CA GLN A 120 -6.26 -7.26 -11.13
C GLN A 120 -5.39 -8.50 -10.88
N HIS A 121 -4.06 -8.33 -10.82
CA HIS A 121 -3.11 -9.40 -10.54
C HIS A 121 -2.62 -9.39 -9.09
N SER A 122 -3.17 -8.50 -8.26
CA SER A 122 -2.84 -8.41 -6.84
C SER A 122 -3.54 -9.50 -6.02
N TYR A 123 -3.07 -9.69 -4.80
CA TYR A 123 -3.68 -10.59 -3.82
C TYR A 123 -5.19 -10.34 -3.61
N TRP A 124 -5.66 -9.10 -3.78
CA TRP A 124 -7.03 -8.67 -3.45
C TRP A 124 -8.06 -8.93 -4.55
N ALA A 125 -7.62 -9.08 -5.81
CA ALA A 125 -8.52 -9.06 -6.96
C ALA A 125 -9.65 -10.10 -6.88
N ASN A 126 -9.30 -11.30 -6.40
CA ASN A 126 -10.21 -12.45 -6.32
C ASN A 126 -10.72 -12.71 -4.90
N LYS A 127 -10.62 -11.74 -3.99
CA LYS A 127 -10.99 -11.88 -2.58
C LYS A 127 -11.96 -10.78 -2.13
N PRO A 128 -13.18 -10.74 -2.70
CA PRO A 128 -14.16 -9.76 -2.29
C PRO A 128 -14.57 -9.99 -0.83
N VAL A 129 -14.64 -8.91 -0.06
CA VAL A 129 -15.04 -8.95 1.35
C VAL A 129 -16.47 -8.43 1.49
N LYS A 130 -17.31 -9.18 2.20
CA LYS A 130 -18.59 -8.68 2.68
C LYS A 130 -18.34 -7.99 4.01
N ILE A 131 -18.82 -6.75 4.14
CA ILE A 131 -18.92 -6.10 5.45
C ILE A 131 -20.34 -6.38 5.96
N PRO A 132 -20.50 -7.18 7.04
CA PRO A 132 -21.80 -7.40 7.64
C PRO A 132 -22.43 -6.09 8.14
N ASP A 133 -23.74 -5.94 7.96
CA ASP A 133 -24.47 -4.72 8.33
C ASP A 133 -24.35 -4.39 9.83
N GLN A 134 -24.23 -5.41 10.67
CA GLN A 134 -23.99 -5.28 12.11
C GLN A 134 -22.68 -4.54 12.46
N PHE A 135 -21.72 -4.48 11.53
CA PHE A 135 -20.48 -3.75 11.73
C PHE A 135 -20.53 -2.33 11.17
N LEU A 136 -21.58 -1.94 10.46
CA LEU A 136 -21.80 -0.57 10.00
C LEU A 136 -22.36 0.25 11.16
N ILE A 137 -21.52 1.12 11.73
CA ILE A 137 -21.88 1.97 12.86
C ILE A 137 -22.59 3.22 12.36
N ASN A 138 -22.06 3.86 11.31
CA ASN A 138 -22.66 5.02 10.67
C ASN A 138 -22.30 5.08 9.18
N HIS A 139 -23.28 5.39 8.34
CA HIS A 139 -23.04 5.86 6.98
C HIS A 139 -22.75 7.36 7.02
N GLN A 140 -21.53 7.75 6.69
CA GLN A 140 -21.20 9.15 6.50
C GLN A 140 -21.53 9.52 5.03
N SER A 141 -22.14 10.69 4.82
CA SER A 141 -22.29 11.22 3.46
C SER A 141 -20.89 11.48 2.89
N HIS A 142 -20.59 11.03 1.66
CA HIS A 142 -19.28 11.03 0.96
C HIS A 142 -18.51 9.70 0.93
N ASN A 143 -19.16 8.59 0.53
CA ASN A 143 -18.45 7.33 0.22
C ASN A 143 -17.58 6.79 1.36
N SER A 144 -17.96 7.06 2.60
CA SER A 144 -17.30 6.52 3.78
C SER A 144 -18.28 5.83 4.71
N ALA A 145 -17.77 4.84 5.44
CA ALA A 145 -18.49 4.23 6.55
C ALA A 145 -17.56 4.09 7.74
N GLN A 146 -18.16 4.28 8.91
CA GLN A 146 -17.53 3.93 10.17
C GLN A 146 -17.92 2.50 10.51
N ILE A 147 -16.93 1.64 10.70
CA ILE A 147 -17.09 0.24 10.98
C ILE A 147 -16.33 -0.19 12.23
N ALA A 148 -16.73 -1.33 12.79
CA ALA A 148 -15.89 -2.03 13.74
C ALA A 148 -14.52 -2.35 13.12
N ALA A 149 -13.50 -2.41 13.97
CA ALA A 149 -12.15 -2.81 13.62
C ALA A 149 -12.08 -4.20 12.95
N ILE A 150 -11.96 -4.26 11.62
CA ILE A 150 -11.80 -5.53 10.89
C ILE A 150 -10.38 -5.60 10.32
N PRO A 151 -9.46 -6.43 10.88
CA PRO A 151 -8.06 -6.49 10.44
C PRO A 151 -7.84 -6.83 8.97
N HIS A 152 -8.82 -7.51 8.36
CA HIS A 152 -8.79 -7.91 6.95
C HIS A 152 -9.13 -6.77 5.99
N ILE A 153 -9.72 -5.67 6.47
CA ILE A 153 -10.08 -4.53 5.65
C ILE A 153 -8.85 -3.63 5.47
N ARG A 154 -8.43 -3.48 4.22
CA ARG A 154 -7.27 -2.67 3.80
C ARG A 154 -7.56 -1.91 2.50
N PRO A 155 -6.80 -0.85 2.20
CA PRO A 155 -6.83 -0.24 0.88
C PRO A 155 -6.56 -1.28 -0.22
N GLY A 156 -7.37 -1.30 -1.27
CA GLY A 156 -7.31 -2.28 -2.36
C GLY A 156 -8.28 -3.45 -2.21
N VAL A 157 -8.89 -3.68 -1.05
CA VAL A 157 -9.93 -4.70 -0.90
C VAL A 157 -11.17 -4.31 -1.72
N LYS A 158 -11.68 -5.25 -2.52
CA LYS A 158 -12.96 -5.11 -3.22
C LYS A 158 -14.10 -5.58 -2.32
N LEU A 159 -15.18 -4.82 -2.26
CA LEU A 159 -16.42 -5.19 -1.60
C LEU A 159 -17.28 -6.04 -2.53
N VAL A 160 -18.16 -6.86 -1.96
CA VAL A 160 -19.07 -7.73 -2.75
C VAL A 160 -19.98 -6.91 -3.69
N ASP A 161 -20.28 -5.66 -3.35
CA ASP A 161 -21.05 -4.72 -4.19
C ASP A 161 -20.24 -4.06 -5.31
N GLY A 162 -18.96 -4.41 -5.46
CA GLY A 162 -18.09 -3.93 -6.53
C GLY A 162 -17.23 -2.72 -6.17
N ARG A 163 -17.47 -2.05 -5.04
CA ARG A 163 -16.66 -0.89 -4.61
C ARG A 163 -15.27 -1.33 -4.16
N ARG A 164 -14.26 -0.48 -4.34
CA ARG A 164 -12.88 -0.75 -3.90
C ARG A 164 -12.50 0.22 -2.80
N ILE A 165 -12.02 -0.30 -1.67
CA ILE A 165 -11.57 0.54 -0.56
C ILE A 165 -10.31 1.29 -0.99
N GLN A 166 -10.35 2.61 -0.93
CA GLN A 166 -9.23 3.49 -1.26
C GLN A 166 -8.43 3.86 -0.02
N LYS A 167 -9.09 3.98 1.12
CA LYS A 167 -8.48 4.45 2.36
C LYS A 167 -9.10 3.77 3.58
N THR A 168 -8.26 3.48 4.56
CA THR A 168 -8.67 3.02 5.89
C THR A 168 -8.01 3.92 6.92
N GLN A 169 -8.78 4.44 7.87
CA GLN A 169 -8.29 5.26 8.98
C GLN A 169 -8.79 4.70 10.29
N TRP A 170 -7.96 4.75 11.32
CA TRP A 170 -8.38 4.42 12.67
C TRP A 170 -8.71 5.72 13.41
N GLN A 171 -9.90 5.76 14.01
CA GLN A 171 -10.35 6.85 14.86
C GLN A 171 -10.85 6.23 16.18
N ASN A 172 -10.12 6.48 17.26
CA ASN A 172 -10.35 5.86 18.56
C ASN A 172 -10.39 4.33 18.46
N ASN A 173 -11.54 3.71 18.70
CA ASN A 173 -11.74 2.25 18.63
C ASN A 173 -12.48 1.80 17.37
N GLN A 174 -12.57 2.65 16.35
CA GLN A 174 -13.34 2.40 15.15
C GLN A 174 -12.49 2.62 13.89
N MET A 175 -12.84 1.90 12.83
CA MET A 175 -12.19 2.03 11.53
C MET A 175 -13.12 2.79 10.59
N VAL A 176 -12.59 3.83 9.94
CA VAL A 176 -13.28 4.57 8.88
C VAL A 176 -12.72 4.09 7.55
N VAL A 177 -13.60 3.57 6.70
CA VAL A 177 -13.28 3.13 5.35
C VAL A 177 -13.81 4.15 4.35
N THR A 178 -13.07 4.37 3.26
CA THR A 178 -13.46 5.23 2.14
C THR A 178 -13.27 4.45 0.85
N TRP A 179 -14.22 4.54 -0.09
CA TRP A 179 -14.21 3.83 -1.37
C TRP A 179 -14.44 4.76 -2.57
#